data_AF-A0A920NFV0-F1
#
_entry.id   AF-A0A920NFV0-F1
#
_cell.length_a   1.000
_cell.length_b   1.000
_cell.length_c   1.000
_cell.angle_alpha   90.00
_cell.angle_beta   90.00
_cell.angle_gamma   90.00
#
_symmetry.space_group_name_H-M   'P 1'
#
loop_
_entity.id
_entity.type
_entity.pdbx_description
1 polymer ?
#
loop_
_entity_poly.entity_id
_entity_poly.type
_entity_poly.pdbx_seq_one_letter_code
_entity_poly.pdbx_strand_id
1 'polypeptide(L)'
;MNLVILWLRRLAHLILKVVSEGEYRFGDTRHIVSDISQIGDIGWVPLGTVEMSVQEYLEWAQKQSDFGDYATSARSDMRALGTVRGGT
;
A
#
# COMPACT_ATOMS: atom_id res chain seq x y z
N MET A 1 -14.84 -1.39 2.65
CA MET A 1 -13.58 -1.95 3.17
C MET A 1 -13.67 -3.47 3.12
N ASN A 2 -13.46 -4.14 1.97
CA ASN A 2 -13.37 -5.62 1.91
C ASN A 2 -12.89 -6.21 0.56
N LEU A 3 -13.11 -5.56 -0.59
CA LEU A 3 -12.80 -6.17 -1.89
C LEU A 3 -11.29 -6.31 -2.18
N VAL A 4 -10.47 -5.31 -1.83
CA VAL A 4 -9.00 -5.33 -2.06
C VAL A 4 -8.29 -6.41 -1.22
N ILE A 5 -8.74 -6.62 0.02
CA ILE A 5 -8.14 -7.60 0.95
C ILE A 5 -8.46 -9.03 0.53
N LEU A 6 -9.71 -9.28 0.15
CA LEU A 6 -10.15 -10.58 -0.40
C LEU A 6 -9.39 -10.92 -1.68
N TRP A 7 -9.04 -9.91 -2.48
CA TRP A 7 -8.29 -10.07 -3.71
C TRP A 7 -6.78 -10.35 -3.50
N LEU A 8 -6.10 -9.63 -2.60
CA LEU A 8 -4.69 -9.87 -2.26
C LEU A 8 -4.43 -11.31 -1.80
N ARG A 9 -5.37 -11.88 -1.03
CA ARG A 9 -5.32 -13.27 -0.57
C ARG A 9 -5.35 -14.28 -1.72
N ARG A 10 -6.06 -13.97 -2.81
CA ARG A 10 -6.23 -14.85 -3.96
C ARG A 10 -4.99 -14.85 -4.87
N LEU A 11 -4.33 -13.72 -5.05
CA LEU A 11 -3.13 -13.66 -5.90
C LEU A 11 -1.90 -14.32 -5.27
N ALA A 12 -1.70 -14.09 -3.97
CA ALA A 12 -0.48 -14.53 -3.33
C ALA A 12 -0.50 -16.02 -2.94
N HIS A 13 -1.65 -16.71 -2.96
CA HIS A 13 -1.85 -18.04 -2.35
C HIS A 13 -1.34 -18.13 -0.89
N LEU A 14 -1.15 -16.99 -0.25
CA LEU A 14 -0.60 -16.84 1.10
C LEU A 14 -1.75 -16.51 2.05
N ILE A 15 -1.69 -17.07 3.25
CA ILE A 15 -2.56 -16.66 4.35
C ILE A 15 -2.11 -15.28 4.80
N LEU A 16 -2.73 -14.24 4.23
CA LEU A 16 -2.46 -12.85 4.60
C LEU A 16 -3.24 -12.48 5.86
N LYS A 17 -2.53 -12.32 6.98
CA LYS A 17 -3.08 -11.76 8.21
C LYS A 17 -3.10 -10.24 8.09
N VAL A 18 -4.27 -9.67 7.91
CA VAL A 18 -4.45 -8.22 7.99
C VAL A 18 -4.33 -7.81 9.46
N VAL A 19 -3.40 -6.90 9.74
CA VAL A 19 -3.22 -6.33 11.06
C VAL A 19 -3.55 -4.83 10.98
N SER A 20 -4.47 -4.39 11.82
CA SER A 20 -4.76 -2.97 12.04
C SER A 20 -4.83 -2.74 13.54
N GLU A 21 -3.79 -2.15 14.10
CA GLU A 21 -3.65 -1.91 15.54
C GLU A 21 -4.29 -0.58 15.97
N GLY A 22 -4.99 0.12 15.07
CA GLY A 22 -5.59 1.43 15.37
C GLY A 22 -4.59 2.58 15.44
N GLU A 23 -3.31 2.33 15.17
CA GLU A 23 -2.29 3.37 15.00
C GLU A 23 -2.50 4.14 13.69
N TYR A 24 -2.17 5.43 13.71
CA TYR A 24 -2.18 6.31 12.54
C TYR A 24 -1.04 7.33 12.61
N ARG A 25 -0.56 7.78 11.45
CA ARG A 25 0.42 8.87 11.40
C ARG A 25 -0.28 10.21 11.61
N PHE A 26 0.23 11.02 12.51
CA PHE A 26 -0.30 12.36 12.74
C PHE A 26 -0.04 13.24 11.52
N GLY A 27 -1.10 13.82 10.95
CA GLY A 27 -1.03 14.64 9.74
C GLY A 27 -1.25 13.87 8.43
N ASP A 28 -1.41 12.54 8.46
CA ASP A 28 -1.77 11.78 7.26
C ASP A 28 -3.21 12.08 6.82
N THR A 29 -3.38 12.34 5.52
CA THR A 29 -4.69 12.48 4.89
C THR A 29 -5.33 11.11 4.70
N ARG A 30 -6.62 10.96 5.07
CA ARG A 30 -7.33 9.67 4.93
C ARG A 30 -7.63 9.24 3.50
N HIS A 31 -7.86 10.21 2.62
CA HIS A 31 -8.18 9.97 1.22
C HIS A 31 -7.39 10.94 0.35
N ILE A 32 -6.53 10.40 -0.50
CA ILE A 32 -5.78 11.16 -1.50
C ILE A 32 -6.11 10.52 -2.84
N VAL A 33 -6.83 11.26 -3.69
CA VAL A 33 -7.24 10.83 -5.03
C VAL A 33 -7.02 12.01 -5.96
N SER A 34 -6.16 11.82 -6.96
CA SER A 34 -5.90 12.84 -7.98
C SER A 34 -6.99 12.82 -9.04
N ASP A 35 -7.46 14.00 -9.45
CA ASP A 35 -8.24 14.14 -10.67
C ASP A 35 -7.31 14.01 -11.88
N ILE A 36 -7.68 13.15 -12.82
CA ILE A 36 -6.94 12.85 -14.05
C ILE A 36 -7.63 13.41 -15.30
N SER A 37 -8.70 14.19 -15.14
CA SER A 37 -9.47 14.76 -16.26
C SER A 37 -8.57 15.52 -17.25
N GLN A 38 -7.72 16.41 -16.75
CA GLN A 38 -6.85 17.27 -17.57
C GLN A 38 -5.82 16.50 -18.39
N ILE A 39 -5.24 15.41 -17.87
CA ILE A 39 -4.29 14.61 -18.65
C ILE A 39 -5.03 13.73 -19.68
N GLY A 40 -6.31 13.46 -19.46
CA GLY A 40 -7.20 12.86 -20.46
C GLY A 40 -7.31 13.71 -21.74
N ASP A 41 -7.26 15.04 -21.63
CA ASP A 41 -7.38 15.96 -22.76
C ASP A 41 -6.24 15.82 -23.79
N ILE A 42 -5.08 15.30 -23.36
CA ILE A 42 -3.95 14.99 -24.25
C ILE A 42 -3.93 13.54 -24.72
N GLY A 43 -5.05 12.82 -24.54
CA GLY A 43 -5.23 11.44 -24.98
C GLY A 43 -4.66 10.38 -24.03
N TRP A 44 -4.22 10.76 -22.83
CA TRP A 44 -3.74 9.78 -21.85
C TRP A 44 -4.92 9.06 -21.19
N VAL A 45 -4.80 7.74 -21.08
CA VAL A 45 -5.77 6.90 -20.35
C VAL A 45 -5.02 5.83 -19.55
N PRO A 46 -5.50 5.43 -18.36
CA PRO A 46 -4.92 4.31 -17.64
C PRO A 46 -5.12 3.01 -18.44
N LEU A 47 -4.04 2.29 -18.67
CA LEU A 47 -4.07 1.00 -19.38
C LEU A 47 -4.04 -0.21 -18.44
N GLY A 48 -3.62 0.00 -17.19
CA GLY A 48 -3.52 -1.02 -16.15
C GLY A 48 -4.57 -0.86 -15.06
N THR A 49 -4.81 -1.95 -14.34
CA THR A 49 -5.66 -1.94 -13.14
C THR A 49 -4.80 -1.98 -11.88
N VAL A 50 -5.39 -1.67 -10.71
CA VAL A 50 -4.70 -1.80 -9.41
C VAL A 50 -4.18 -3.23 -9.22
N GLU A 51 -4.93 -4.20 -9.71
CA GLU A 51 -4.59 -5.61 -9.62
C GLU A 51 -3.30 -5.93 -10.38
N MET A 52 -3.16 -5.40 -11.61
CA MET A 52 -1.95 -5.55 -12.41
C MET A 52 -0.75 -4.91 -11.72
N SER A 53 -0.90 -3.68 -11.23
CA SER A 53 0.20 -2.96 -10.58
C SER A 53 0.75 -3.71 -9.36
N VAL A 54 -0.14 -4.27 -8.53
CA VAL A 54 0.28 -5.03 -7.35
C VAL A 54 0.88 -6.39 -7.75
N GLN A 55 0.34 -7.07 -8.77
CA GLN A 55 0.95 -8.31 -9.27
C GLN A 55 2.37 -8.05 -9.80
N GLU A 56 2.53 -7.05 -10.68
CA GLU A 56 3.83 -6.66 -11.24
C GLU A 56 4.83 -6.27 -10.14
N TYR A 57 4.36 -5.55 -9.11
CA TYR A 57 5.19 -5.20 -7.96
C TYR A 57 5.63 -6.45 -7.18
N LEU A 58 4.73 -7.41 -6.94
CA LEU A 58 5.08 -8.66 -6.24
C LEU A 58 6.08 -9.49 -7.06
N GLU A 59 5.87 -9.60 -8.37
CA GLU A 59 6.79 -10.30 -9.28
C GLU A 59 8.17 -9.65 -9.29
N TRP A 60 8.24 -8.32 -9.24
CA TRP A 60 9.50 -7.59 -9.11
C TRP A 60 10.14 -7.83 -7.74
N ALA A 61 9.38 -7.69 -6.65
CA ALA A 61 9.86 -7.82 -5.27
C ALA A 61 10.46 -9.22 -5.00
N GLN A 62 9.82 -10.27 -5.50
CA GLN A 62 10.29 -11.66 -5.35
C GLN A 62 11.61 -11.95 -6.07
N LYS A 63 12.00 -11.13 -7.04
CA LYS A 63 13.28 -11.25 -7.76
C LYS A 63 14.44 -10.54 -7.06
N GLN A 64 14.17 -9.75 -6.01
CA GLN A 64 15.20 -9.02 -5.28
C GLN A 64 15.81 -9.93 -4.20
N SER A 65 17.13 -10.11 -4.24
CA SER A 65 17.86 -10.97 -3.30
C SER A 65 17.89 -10.43 -1.87
N ASP A 66 17.64 -9.14 -1.68
CA ASP A 66 17.77 -8.38 -0.45
C ASP A 66 16.46 -7.65 -0.08
N PHE A 67 15.31 -8.18 -0.49
CA PHE A 67 14.01 -7.60 -0.15
C PHE A 67 13.76 -7.64 1.38
N GLY A 68 14.06 -6.53 2.05
CA GLY A 68 13.99 -6.41 3.51
C GLY A 68 12.63 -5.99 4.05
N ASP A 69 12.45 -6.15 5.37
CA ASP A 69 11.29 -5.64 6.10
C ASP A 69 11.48 -4.15 6.46
N TYR A 70 11.36 -3.30 5.44
CA TYR A 70 11.46 -1.85 5.61
C TYR A 70 10.28 -1.26 6.40
N ALA A 71 9.13 -1.92 6.39
CA ALA A 71 7.92 -1.44 7.06
C ALA A 71 8.07 -1.47 8.57
N THR A 72 8.63 -2.55 9.13
CA THR A 72 8.87 -2.65 10.58
C THR A 72 9.89 -1.62 11.06
N SER A 73 11.01 -1.43 10.33
CA SER A 73 12.02 -0.41 10.66
C SER A 73 11.42 0.99 10.64
N ALA A 74 10.72 1.36 9.55
CA ALA A 74 10.10 2.66 9.43
C ALA A 74 9.05 2.90 10.54
N ARG A 75 8.27 1.88 10.92
CA ARG A 75 7.30 2.00 12.04
C ARG A 75 7.99 2.28 13.37
N SER A 76 9.12 1.63 13.65
CA SER A 76 9.93 1.89 14.85
C SER A 76 10.43 3.34 14.88
N ASP A 77 11.00 3.81 13.77
CA ASP A 77 11.53 5.18 13.67
C ASP A 77 10.42 6.22 13.83
N MET A 78 9.27 6.01 13.19
CA MET A 78 8.12 6.90 13.30
C MET A 78 7.55 6.97 14.74
N ARG A 79 7.57 5.86 15.48
CA ARG A 79 7.21 5.85 16.91
C ARG A 79 8.21 6.66 17.72
N ALA A 80 9.51 6.46 17.50
CA ALA A 80 10.57 7.21 18.20
C ALA A 80 10.48 8.72 17.94
N LEU A 81 10.11 9.12 16.73
CA LEU A 81 9.91 10.52 16.34
C LEU A 81 8.56 11.12 16.79
N GLY A 82 7.68 10.32 17.41
CA GLY A 82 6.36 10.77 17.86
C GLY A 82 5.39 11.11 16.73
N THR A 83 5.63 10.59 15.51
CA THR A 83 4.78 10.84 14.33
C THR A 83 3.63 9.83 14.22
N VAL A 84 3.65 8.75 15.00
CA VAL A 84 2.55 7.78 15.12
C VAL A 84 1.77 8.04 16.42
N ARG A 85 0.43 7.95 16.35
CA ARG A 85 -0.51 8.11 17.47
C ARG A 85 -1.61 7.05 17.42
N GLY A 86 -2.39 6.94 18.49
CA GLY A 86 -3.49 5.98 18.60
C GLY A 86 -2.98 4.57 18.93
N GLY A 87 -3.81 3.58 18.63
CA GLY A 87 -3.62 2.21 19.10
C GLY A 87 -3.92 2.03 20.59
N THR A 88 -4.07 0.77 21.00
CA THR A 88 -4.25 0.34 22.41
C THR A 88 -2.97 -0.29 22.94
#